data_AF-A0A1G0YC28-F1
#
_entry.id   AF-A0A1G0YC28-F1
#
_cell.length_a   1.000
_cell.length_b   1.000
_cell.length_c   1.000
_cell.angle_alpha   90.00
_cell.angle_beta   90.00
_cell.angle_gamma   90.00
#
_symmetry.space_group_name_H-M   'P 1'
#
loop_
_entity.id
_entity.type
_entity.pdbx_description
1 polymer ?
#
loop_
_entity_poly.entity_id
_entity_poly.type
_entity_poly.pdbx_seq_one_letter_code
_entity_poly.pdbx_strand_id
1 'polypeptide(L)'
;MERHYCVFLLACALIGTGSSTAMSAQDKAETYDIVVYGGNSAGVIAAVQAARMGKTVALIEPNKHLGGLTSGGLGWVDVGNPRTIGGLAREYFHRVWEYYQDDAAWKLEKKHKMSGQHSPLSPDDQTMWILEPSVAERLFDRMATEAKVKVFRNEKLNRKSGVEKEGRKIVSIAMESGRVFKARMFIDATYEGDLMAASGVTYFVGREPNSRYNETINGIRPMPLPGRFPEGIDPYQIKGDTKSGLLPRIHPAWGGKVGEGDRGVQAYNYRMCLTKFPENRIPVKKPADYDEKQYEILFRFIEAGVATDNFFKFDMLPNGKTDSNNNGYVSTDFVGMNWDYPEADYATRERIAKDHEHWQRGLIWTLQNHPRIPEKVRLRYAPWGLAKDEFTDTGNWPFQLYVREARRMVGDYVVTENTALGKDVATDPVGLGSYHMDSHAIKLFVSPEGFVTSEGGMFVKVPAPFGISYRAIIPRRGECENLLVPVCSSATHAAYGSMRMEPVFMVLGQSAATAASLAIDGKISLQDLPYDALRERLSADGQIIDWQTNRKLPGSKSGVK
;
A
#
# COMPACT_ATOMS: atom_id res chain seq x y z
N MET A 1 -33.08 -14.54 90.04
CA MET A 1 -33.69 -15.69 89.33
C MET A 1 -33.90 -15.23 87.90
N GLU A 2 -32.95 -15.56 87.02
CA GLU A 2 -33.09 -16.63 86.00
C GLU A 2 -34.21 -16.30 84.99
N ARG A 3 -34.10 -16.32 83.66
CA ARG A 3 -33.10 -16.64 82.60
C ARG A 3 -33.69 -15.98 81.32
N HIS A 4 -32.90 -15.29 80.48
CA HIS A 4 -32.56 -15.63 79.07
C HIS A 4 -33.78 -15.92 78.13
N TYR A 5 -33.93 -15.40 76.89
CA TYR A 5 -33.01 -15.40 75.74
C TYR A 5 -33.54 -14.57 74.54
N CYS A 6 -32.60 -14.11 73.69
CA CYS A 6 -32.60 -13.93 72.21
C CYS A 6 -33.57 -12.93 71.53
N VAL A 7 -33.09 -11.78 71.00
CA VAL A 7 -32.29 -11.49 69.76
C VAL A 7 -33.14 -11.36 68.50
N PHE A 8 -33.23 -10.13 67.98
CA PHE A 8 -33.13 -9.78 66.55
C PHE A 8 -32.68 -8.31 66.43
N LEU A 9 -31.48 -8.08 65.89
CA LEU A 9 -30.92 -6.76 65.59
C LEU A 9 -30.92 -6.56 64.07
N LEU A 10 -31.70 -5.57 63.61
CA LEU A 10 -31.65 -5.04 62.25
C LEU A 10 -30.86 -3.73 62.30
N ALA A 11 -29.64 -3.73 61.73
CA ALA A 11 -28.82 -2.53 61.62
C ALA A 11 -28.79 -2.07 60.15
N CYS A 12 -29.44 -0.95 59.88
CA CYS A 12 -29.24 -0.16 58.66
C CYS A 12 -27.92 0.60 58.77
N ALA A 13 -26.97 0.35 57.88
CA ALA A 13 -25.73 1.13 57.77
C ALA A 13 -25.81 2.09 56.58
N LEU A 14 -25.55 3.36 56.89
CA LEU A 14 -25.56 4.52 56.01
C LEU A 14 -24.51 4.46 54.90
N ILE A 15 -24.93 4.91 53.73
CA ILE A 15 -24.14 5.11 52.51
C ILE A 15 -23.16 6.26 52.74
N GLY A 16 -21.86 5.94 52.78
CA GLY A 16 -20.79 6.93 52.68
C GLY A 16 -20.53 7.28 51.22
N THR A 17 -20.89 8.49 50.80
CA THR A 17 -20.56 9.04 49.48
C THR A 17 -19.09 9.45 49.43
N GLY A 18 -18.21 8.52 49.03
CA GLY A 18 -16.86 8.85 48.58
C GLY A 18 -16.93 9.45 47.18
N SER A 19 -16.87 10.78 47.07
CA SER A 19 -16.66 11.45 45.79
C SER A 19 -15.24 11.15 45.30
N SER A 20 -15.10 10.18 44.41
CA SER A 20 -13.91 9.98 43.61
C SER A 20 -13.86 11.07 42.54
N THR A 21 -13.12 12.15 42.81
CA THR A 21 -12.68 13.07 41.76
C THR A 21 -11.63 12.35 40.92
N ALA A 22 -12.08 11.52 39.98
CA ALA A 22 -11.28 11.15 38.82
C ALA A 22 -11.13 12.40 37.96
N MET A 23 -10.09 13.19 38.22
CA MET A 23 -9.59 14.14 37.24
C MET A 23 -9.15 13.32 36.04
N SER A 24 -9.95 13.32 34.97
CA SER A 24 -9.47 12.94 33.66
C SER A 24 -8.33 13.89 33.32
N ALA A 25 -7.13 13.36 33.15
CA ALA A 25 -6.07 14.07 32.45
C ALA A 25 -6.56 14.29 31.01
N GLN A 26 -7.25 15.39 30.79
CA GLN A 26 -7.54 15.89 29.48
C GLN A 26 -6.19 16.39 28.96
N ASP A 27 -5.48 15.53 28.21
CA ASP A 27 -4.24 15.90 27.54
C ASP A 27 -4.50 17.23 26.83
N LYS A 28 -3.81 18.30 27.26
CA LYS A 28 -3.85 19.59 26.57
C LYS A 28 -3.46 19.30 25.12
N ALA A 29 -4.35 19.58 24.17
CA ALA A 29 -4.11 19.34 22.76
C ALA A 29 -2.80 20.01 22.33
N GLU A 30 -1.72 19.20 22.21
CA GLU A 30 -0.44 19.68 21.72
C GLU A 30 -0.62 20.13 20.26
N THR A 31 -0.15 21.33 19.95
CA THR A 31 -0.13 21.83 18.58
C THR A 31 1.21 21.50 17.96
N TYR A 32 1.18 20.79 16.84
CA TYR A 32 2.35 20.41 16.05
C TYR A 32 2.55 21.40 14.89
N ASP A 33 3.75 21.44 14.33
CA ASP A 33 3.97 22.12 13.06
C ASP A 33 3.33 21.30 11.93
N ILE A 34 3.57 19.99 11.94
CA ILE A 34 3.09 19.06 10.91
C ILE A 34 2.45 17.82 11.57
N VAL A 35 1.24 17.47 11.14
CA VAL A 35 0.63 16.16 11.41
C VAL A 35 0.68 15.31 10.16
N VAL A 36 1.22 14.09 10.28
CA VAL A 36 1.23 13.09 9.21
C VAL A 36 0.26 11.98 9.59
N TYR A 37 -0.75 11.75 8.76
CA TYR A 37 -1.72 10.68 8.94
C TYR A 37 -1.45 9.55 7.94
N GLY A 38 -1.16 8.36 8.45
CA GLY A 38 -0.63 7.21 7.72
C GLY A 38 0.85 6.98 8.02
N GLY A 39 1.16 5.83 8.61
CA GLY A 39 2.51 5.37 8.97
C GLY A 39 3.11 4.39 7.98
N ASN A 40 2.70 4.43 6.70
CA ASN A 40 3.40 3.71 5.64
C ASN A 40 4.77 4.32 5.33
N SER A 41 5.49 3.75 4.36
CA SER A 41 6.81 4.22 3.97
C SER A 41 6.86 5.72 3.64
N ALA A 42 5.85 6.26 2.95
CA ALA A 42 5.74 7.69 2.65
C ALA A 42 5.61 8.53 3.92
N GLY A 43 4.72 8.12 4.82
CA GLY A 43 4.43 8.84 6.06
C GLY A 43 5.60 8.87 7.03
N VAL A 44 6.31 7.75 7.18
CA VAL A 44 7.53 7.70 8.00
C VAL A 44 8.60 8.63 7.44
N ILE A 45 8.84 8.58 6.12
CA ILE A 45 9.84 9.43 5.47
C ILE A 45 9.45 10.91 5.55
N ALA A 46 8.17 11.25 5.36
CA ALA A 46 7.66 12.60 5.54
C ALA A 46 7.90 13.10 6.97
N ALA A 47 7.57 12.29 7.99
CA ALA A 47 7.75 12.66 9.38
C ALA A 47 9.24 12.87 9.74
N VAL A 48 10.11 11.98 9.27
CA VAL A 48 11.57 12.09 9.45
C VAL A 48 12.12 13.35 8.78
N GLN A 49 11.71 13.63 7.54
CA GLN A 49 12.13 14.85 6.83
C GLN A 49 11.70 16.10 7.57
N ALA A 50 10.44 16.20 7.97
CA ALA A 50 9.90 17.33 8.71
C ALA A 50 10.66 17.56 10.03
N ALA A 51 10.93 16.49 10.78
CA ALA A 51 11.71 16.58 12.01
C ALA A 51 13.16 17.02 11.77
N ARG A 52 13.82 16.51 10.72
CA ARG A 52 15.17 16.95 10.32
C ARG A 52 15.21 18.41 9.82
N MET A 53 14.09 18.94 9.37
CA MET A 53 13.91 20.37 9.05
C MET A 53 13.53 21.21 10.29
N GLY A 54 13.59 20.63 11.49
CA GLY A 54 13.36 21.34 12.75
C GLY A 54 11.89 21.55 13.10
N LYS A 55 10.96 20.84 12.45
CA LYS A 55 9.52 20.91 12.75
C LYS A 55 9.13 19.91 13.84
N THR A 56 8.17 20.28 14.66
CA THR A 56 7.48 19.35 15.56
C THR A 56 6.48 18.50 14.77
N VAL A 57 6.54 17.18 14.95
CA VAL A 57 5.76 16.23 14.14
C VAL A 57 5.01 15.22 14.99
N ALA A 58 3.73 15.02 14.67
CA ALA A 58 2.96 13.86 15.07
C ALA A 58 2.75 12.94 13.86
N LEU A 59 3.27 11.72 13.93
CA LEU A 59 3.00 10.66 12.97
C LEU A 59 1.91 9.74 13.53
N ILE A 60 0.77 9.67 12.85
CA ILE A 60 -0.42 8.94 13.28
C ILE A 60 -0.60 7.72 12.36
N GLU A 61 -0.44 6.52 12.90
CA GLU A 61 -0.64 5.26 12.21
C GLU A 61 -2.01 4.66 12.60
N PRO A 62 -2.93 4.47 11.64
CA PRO A 62 -4.26 3.90 11.91
C PRO A 62 -4.22 2.51 12.56
N ASN A 63 -3.17 1.74 12.30
CA ASN A 63 -2.97 0.40 12.84
C ASN A 63 -1.75 0.36 13.78
N LYS A 64 -1.16 -0.82 13.96
CA LYS A 64 -0.05 -1.03 14.87
C LYS A 64 1.32 -0.81 14.24
N HIS A 65 1.52 -1.08 12.95
CA HIS A 65 2.85 -1.27 12.34
C HIS A 65 3.26 -0.11 11.44
N LEU A 66 4.53 0.28 11.46
CA LEU A 66 5.07 1.27 10.51
C LEU A 66 5.60 0.59 9.25
N GLY A 67 5.55 1.29 8.12
CA GLY A 67 6.17 0.90 6.85
C GLY A 67 5.20 0.43 5.77
N GLY A 68 3.93 0.22 6.09
CA GLY A 68 2.89 -0.11 5.10
C GLY A 68 3.21 -1.40 4.36
N LEU A 69 3.17 -1.39 3.03
CA LEU A 69 3.47 -2.58 2.22
C LEU A 69 4.91 -3.05 2.37
N THR A 70 5.87 -2.13 2.55
CA THR A 70 7.29 -2.46 2.69
C THR A 70 7.55 -3.37 3.90
N SER A 71 6.86 -3.14 5.02
CA SER A 71 6.85 -4.02 6.21
C SER A 71 5.69 -5.00 6.25
N GLY A 72 4.74 -4.87 5.33
CA GLY A 72 3.54 -5.69 5.19
C GLY A 72 3.66 -6.78 4.14
N GLY A 73 4.88 -7.14 3.73
CA GLY A 73 5.16 -8.29 2.87
C GLY A 73 5.79 -7.98 1.51
N LEU A 74 5.82 -6.71 1.08
CA LEU A 74 6.51 -6.28 -0.14
C LEU A 74 8.03 -6.18 0.13
N GLY A 75 8.66 -7.35 0.19
CA GLY A 75 10.08 -7.51 0.44
C GLY A 75 10.93 -7.55 -0.82
N TRP A 76 10.35 -7.79 -2.00
CA TRP A 76 11.05 -7.78 -3.29
C TRP A 76 10.65 -6.54 -4.08
N VAL A 77 11.31 -5.43 -3.77
CA VAL A 77 10.81 -4.08 -4.03
C VAL A 77 10.77 -3.75 -5.52
N ASP A 78 9.63 -3.20 -5.95
CA ASP A 78 9.41 -2.63 -7.28
C ASP A 78 10.01 -1.21 -7.35
N VAL A 79 11.01 -0.99 -8.22
CA VAL A 79 11.77 0.28 -8.28
C VAL A 79 11.73 0.95 -9.66
N GLY A 80 11.58 0.16 -10.73
CA GLY A 80 11.72 0.65 -12.09
C GLY A 80 13.19 0.94 -12.38
N ASN A 81 13.54 2.22 -12.53
CA ASN A 81 14.93 2.65 -12.66
C ASN A 81 15.47 3.15 -11.30
N PRO A 82 16.35 2.40 -10.61
CA PRO A 82 16.89 2.81 -9.30
C PRO A 82 17.66 4.13 -9.30
N ARG A 83 18.08 4.67 -10.46
CA ARG A 83 18.68 6.02 -10.55
C ARG A 83 17.70 7.14 -10.25
N THR A 84 16.40 6.86 -10.26
CA THR A 84 15.36 7.86 -9.95
C THR A 84 15.08 8.00 -8.46
N ILE A 85 15.70 7.15 -7.62
CA ILE A 85 15.49 7.15 -6.18
C ILE A 85 16.69 7.78 -5.49
N GLY A 86 16.45 8.92 -4.82
CA GLY A 86 17.43 9.65 -4.03
C GLY A 86 16.92 9.96 -2.63
N GLY A 87 17.56 10.93 -1.98
CA GLY A 87 17.15 11.43 -0.65
C GLY A 87 17.00 10.32 0.40
N LEU A 88 16.00 10.48 1.25
CA LEU A 88 15.72 9.57 2.37
C LEU A 88 15.25 8.19 1.92
N ALA A 89 14.62 8.08 0.74
CA ALA A 89 14.28 6.77 0.17
C ALA A 89 15.56 5.96 -0.11
N ARG A 90 16.57 6.59 -0.71
CA ARG A 90 17.88 5.94 -0.93
C ARG A 90 18.62 5.69 0.39
N GLU A 91 18.53 6.59 1.37
CA GLU A 91 19.05 6.35 2.72
C GLU A 91 18.45 5.10 3.36
N TYR A 92 17.13 4.89 3.24
CA TYR A 92 16.47 3.70 3.75
C TYR A 92 17.03 2.42 3.14
N PHE A 93 17.14 2.33 1.81
CA PHE A 93 17.70 1.15 1.14
C PHE A 93 19.22 0.98 1.36
N HIS A 94 19.93 2.05 1.71
CA HIS A 94 21.30 1.95 2.21
C HIS A 94 21.32 1.30 3.60
N ARG A 95 20.44 1.71 4.52
CA ARG A 95 20.32 1.08 5.86
C ARG A 95 19.91 -0.39 5.78
N VAL A 96 19.10 -0.77 4.79
CA VAL A 96 18.81 -2.19 4.49
C VAL A 96 20.09 -2.93 4.10
N TRP A 97 20.89 -2.34 3.20
CA TRP A 97 22.18 -2.92 2.81
C TRP A 97 23.13 -3.06 4.00
N GLU A 98 23.24 -2.04 4.85
CA GLU A 98 24.05 -2.06 6.07
C GLU A 98 23.60 -3.18 7.02
N TYR A 99 22.29 -3.34 7.23
CA TYR A 99 21.73 -4.39 8.08
C TYR A 99 22.20 -5.78 7.63
N TYR A 100 22.12 -6.07 6.34
CA TYR A 100 22.53 -7.36 5.78
C TYR A 100 24.05 -7.49 5.55
N GLN A 101 24.84 -6.47 5.89
CA GLN A 101 26.30 -6.62 5.97
C GLN A 101 26.74 -7.42 7.19
N ASP A 102 25.95 -7.40 8.25
CA ASP A 102 26.19 -8.19 9.45
C ASP A 102 25.81 -9.65 9.21
N ASP A 103 26.74 -10.58 9.45
CA ASP A 103 26.48 -12.02 9.34
C ASP A 103 25.38 -12.47 10.33
N ALA A 104 25.17 -11.76 11.45
CA ALA A 104 24.10 -12.05 12.40
C ALA A 104 22.68 -11.77 11.85
N ALA A 105 22.55 -11.01 10.76
CA ALA A 105 21.28 -10.83 10.06
C ALA A 105 20.82 -12.12 9.33
N TRP A 106 21.75 -13.03 9.06
CA TRP A 106 21.53 -14.27 8.30
C TRP A 106 21.37 -15.45 9.27
N LYS A 107 20.18 -15.55 9.87
CA LYS A 107 19.84 -16.51 10.92
C LYS A 107 19.61 -17.94 10.42
N LEU A 108 19.06 -18.09 9.22
CA LEU A 108 18.63 -19.40 8.68
C LEU A 108 19.48 -19.87 7.50
N GLU A 109 20.35 -19.03 6.99
CA GLU A 109 21.22 -19.34 5.86
C GLU A 109 22.55 -18.61 5.97
N LYS A 110 23.53 -18.98 5.15
CA LYS A 110 24.78 -18.22 5.06
C LYS A 110 24.56 -16.96 4.21
N LYS A 111 25.19 -15.86 4.61
CA LYS A 111 25.23 -14.63 3.82
C LYS A 111 25.68 -14.91 2.40
N HIS A 112 24.91 -14.42 1.44
CA HIS A 112 25.21 -14.54 0.03
C HIS A 112 24.66 -13.33 -0.74
N LYS A 113 25.13 -13.16 -1.99
CA LYS A 113 24.66 -12.06 -2.85
C LYS A 113 23.24 -12.35 -3.32
N MET A 114 22.31 -11.47 -2.98
CA MET A 114 20.94 -11.49 -3.51
C MET A 114 20.77 -10.42 -4.59
N SER A 115 19.93 -10.68 -5.59
CA SER A 115 19.64 -9.75 -6.69
C SER A 115 18.13 -9.53 -6.80
N GLY A 116 17.71 -8.26 -6.77
CA GLY A 116 16.32 -7.84 -6.90
C GLY A 116 15.88 -7.70 -8.35
N GLN A 117 14.90 -6.82 -8.58
CA GLN A 117 14.40 -6.50 -9.93
C GLN A 117 15.42 -5.78 -10.82
N HIS A 118 16.51 -5.27 -10.25
CA HIS A 118 17.53 -4.57 -10.99
C HIS A 118 18.94 -4.98 -10.56
N SER A 119 19.89 -4.78 -11.46
CA SER A 119 21.30 -4.88 -11.11
C SER A 119 21.73 -3.68 -10.25
N PRO A 120 22.77 -3.83 -9.42
CA PRO A 120 23.41 -2.69 -8.76
C PRO A 120 23.79 -1.62 -9.78
N LEU A 121 23.64 -0.35 -9.41
CA LEU A 121 23.95 0.78 -10.29
C LEU A 121 25.45 0.86 -10.64
N SER A 122 26.30 0.45 -9.72
CA SER A 122 27.75 0.31 -9.84
C SER A 122 28.24 -0.82 -8.91
N PRO A 123 29.51 -1.26 -9.03
CA PRO A 123 30.11 -2.17 -8.07
C PRO A 123 30.09 -1.65 -6.62
N ASP A 124 30.05 -0.32 -6.44
CA ASP A 124 30.06 0.36 -5.15
C ASP A 124 28.65 0.81 -4.69
N ASP A 125 27.58 0.37 -5.37
CA ASP A 125 26.22 0.72 -4.99
C ASP A 125 25.81 0.00 -3.70
N GLN A 126 25.91 0.71 -2.58
CA GLN A 126 25.59 0.23 -1.24
C GLN A 126 24.08 0.34 -0.95
N THR A 127 23.24 -0.19 -1.83
CA THR A 127 21.79 -0.27 -1.62
C THR A 127 21.30 -1.69 -1.77
N MET A 128 20.25 -2.04 -1.02
CA MET A 128 19.61 -3.36 -1.08
C MET A 128 18.09 -3.18 -1.09
N TRP A 129 17.46 -3.84 -2.06
CA TRP A 129 16.04 -3.69 -2.41
C TRP A 129 15.26 -4.99 -2.18
N ILE A 130 15.88 -5.89 -1.41
CA ILE A 130 15.32 -7.13 -0.95
C ILE A 130 15.43 -7.13 0.57
N LEU A 131 14.33 -7.34 1.27
CA LEU A 131 14.30 -7.25 2.72
C LEU A 131 13.17 -8.09 3.33
N GLU A 132 13.39 -8.57 4.55
CA GLU A 132 12.36 -9.22 5.35
C GLU A 132 11.38 -8.19 5.93
N PRO A 133 10.07 -8.50 6.06
CA PRO A 133 9.08 -7.56 6.56
C PRO A 133 9.39 -7.01 7.96
N SER A 134 9.82 -7.87 8.89
CA SER A 134 10.23 -7.47 10.25
C SER A 134 11.48 -6.58 10.29
N VAL A 135 12.38 -6.73 9.32
CA VAL A 135 13.55 -5.85 9.15
C VAL A 135 13.10 -4.50 8.63
N ALA A 136 12.19 -4.49 7.67
CA ALA A 136 11.64 -3.26 7.13
C ALA A 136 10.99 -2.39 8.22
N GLU A 137 10.10 -2.98 9.04
CA GLU A 137 9.44 -2.28 10.16
C GLU A 137 10.46 -1.71 11.14
N ARG A 138 11.43 -2.53 11.56
CA ARG A 138 12.50 -2.13 12.50
C ARG A 138 13.27 -0.92 12.00
N LEU A 139 13.58 -0.85 10.70
CA LEU A 139 14.34 0.26 10.14
C LEU A 139 13.51 1.54 10.09
N PHE A 140 12.21 1.47 9.79
CA PHE A 140 11.32 2.63 9.88
C PHE A 140 11.19 3.13 11.32
N ASP A 141 10.98 2.22 12.29
CA ASP A 141 10.93 2.56 13.70
C ASP A 141 12.21 3.24 14.17
N ARG A 142 13.36 2.73 13.71
CA ARG A 142 14.67 3.31 14.02
C ARG A 142 14.80 4.71 13.44
N MET A 143 14.47 4.91 12.15
CA MET A 143 14.55 6.24 11.53
C MET A 143 13.65 7.26 12.23
N ALA A 144 12.40 6.89 12.56
CA ALA A 144 11.48 7.74 13.31
C ALA A 144 12.03 8.10 14.70
N THR A 145 12.59 7.10 15.41
CA THR A 145 13.19 7.27 16.74
C THR A 145 14.41 8.19 16.71
N GLU A 146 15.34 7.97 15.77
CA GLU A 146 16.55 8.80 15.59
C GLU A 146 16.19 10.25 15.28
N ALA A 147 15.14 10.46 14.48
CA ALA A 147 14.61 11.79 14.17
C ALA A 147 13.72 12.39 15.27
N LYS A 148 13.50 11.66 16.39
CA LYS A 148 12.65 12.07 17.52
C LYS A 148 11.20 12.38 17.13
N VAL A 149 10.66 11.66 16.15
CA VAL A 149 9.26 11.75 15.74
C VAL A 149 8.36 11.16 16.83
N LYS A 150 7.28 11.87 17.20
CA LYS A 150 6.24 11.30 18.08
C LYS A 150 5.30 10.43 17.24
N VAL A 151 5.27 9.13 17.53
CA VAL A 151 4.45 8.14 16.79
C VAL A 151 3.24 7.74 17.63
N PHE A 152 2.05 7.86 17.05
CA PHE A 152 0.76 7.48 17.64
C PHE A 152 0.18 6.31 16.84
N ARG A 153 0.07 5.13 17.44
CA ARG A 153 -0.40 3.90 16.79
C ARG A 153 -1.83 3.57 17.20
N ASN A 154 -2.53 2.85 16.34
CA ASN A 154 -3.93 2.44 16.50
C ASN A 154 -4.90 3.62 16.58
N GLU A 155 -4.61 4.68 15.83
CA GLU A 155 -5.38 5.92 15.86
C GLU A 155 -6.05 6.13 14.49
N LYS A 156 -7.28 5.63 14.35
CA LYS A 156 -8.11 5.78 13.16
C LYS A 156 -8.77 7.15 13.14
N LEU A 157 -8.74 7.86 12.01
CA LEU A 157 -9.42 9.14 11.84
C LEU A 157 -10.93 8.99 12.02
N ASN A 158 -11.56 9.87 12.79
CA ASN A 158 -13.02 10.03 12.72
C ASN A 158 -13.37 10.70 11.37
N ARG A 159 -13.60 9.87 10.35
CA ARG A 159 -13.86 10.33 8.98
C ARG A 159 -15.16 11.10 8.80
N LYS A 160 -16.11 10.99 9.73
CA LYS A 160 -17.44 11.61 9.61
C LYS A 160 -17.45 13.07 10.07
N SER A 161 -16.75 13.35 11.16
CA SER A 161 -16.80 14.66 11.81
C SER A 161 -15.49 15.08 12.47
N GLY A 162 -14.40 14.34 12.23
CA GLY A 162 -13.12 14.57 12.90
C GLY A 162 -12.28 15.68 12.29
N VAL A 163 -12.57 16.13 11.06
CA VAL A 163 -11.81 17.21 10.42
C VAL A 163 -12.46 18.55 10.73
N GLU A 164 -11.75 19.41 11.43
CA GLU A 164 -12.15 20.79 11.71
C GLU A 164 -11.41 21.75 10.77
N LYS A 165 -12.15 22.63 10.09
CA LYS A 165 -11.58 23.63 9.18
C LYS A 165 -11.98 25.06 9.58
N GLU A 166 -11.03 25.97 9.45
CA GLU A 166 -11.28 27.42 9.42
C GLU A 166 -11.08 27.92 8.00
N GLY A 167 -12.18 28.27 7.32
CA GLY A 167 -12.17 28.52 5.89
C GLY A 167 -11.66 27.31 5.11
N ARG A 168 -10.51 27.44 4.45
CA ARG A 168 -9.90 26.37 3.64
C ARG A 168 -8.72 25.68 4.32
N LYS A 169 -8.46 25.96 5.60
CA LYS A 169 -7.36 25.36 6.35
C LYS A 169 -7.90 24.38 7.35
N ILE A 170 -7.31 23.18 7.39
CA ILE A 170 -7.53 22.23 8.48
C ILE A 170 -6.86 22.80 9.73
N VAL A 171 -7.58 22.81 10.85
CA VAL A 171 -7.07 23.28 12.15
C VAL A 171 -6.81 22.11 13.08
N SER A 172 -7.67 21.10 13.03
CA SER A 172 -7.53 19.90 13.84
C SER A 172 -8.09 18.66 13.15
N ILE A 173 -7.57 17.49 13.54
CA ILE A 173 -8.13 16.19 13.20
C ILE A 173 -8.38 15.39 14.48
N ALA A 174 -9.55 14.77 14.59
CA ALA A 174 -9.94 13.93 15.72
C ALA A 174 -10.00 12.46 15.31
N MET A 175 -9.53 11.59 16.20
CA MET A 175 -9.52 10.14 16.00
C MET A 175 -10.79 9.50 16.57
N GLU A 176 -11.09 8.25 16.20
CA GLU A 176 -12.18 7.46 16.81
C GLU A 176 -11.97 7.24 18.32
N SER A 177 -10.72 7.30 18.78
CA SER A 177 -10.36 7.26 20.21
C SER A 177 -10.79 8.52 20.98
N GLY A 178 -11.16 9.60 20.28
CA GLY A 178 -11.42 10.91 20.85
C GLY A 178 -10.19 11.81 20.98
N ARG A 179 -8.98 11.31 20.69
CA ARG A 179 -7.76 12.14 20.67
C ARG A 179 -7.84 13.16 19.53
N VAL A 180 -7.42 14.40 19.81
CA VAL A 180 -7.42 15.51 18.84
C VAL A 180 -6.00 16.01 18.61
N PHE A 181 -5.64 16.19 17.33
CA PHE A 181 -4.35 16.70 16.90
C PHE A 181 -4.52 18.02 16.17
N LYS A 182 -3.82 19.06 16.63
CA LYS A 182 -3.80 20.38 15.98
C LYS A 182 -2.47 20.57 15.25
N ALA A 183 -2.50 21.14 14.04
CA ALA A 183 -1.28 21.43 13.31
C ALA A 183 -1.41 22.61 12.33
N ARG A 184 -0.26 23.13 11.88
CA ARG A 184 -0.22 24.14 10.81
C ARG A 184 -0.37 23.52 9.43
N MET A 185 0.21 22.34 9.23
CA MET A 185 0.15 21.57 7.98
C MET A 185 -0.22 20.12 8.27
N PHE A 186 -0.89 19.49 7.30
CA PHE A 186 -1.31 18.09 7.35
C PHE A 186 -0.80 17.34 6.13
N ILE A 187 -0.43 16.09 6.31
CA ILE A 187 -0.03 15.17 5.23
C ILE A 187 -0.89 13.93 5.34
N ASP A 188 -1.68 13.63 4.30
CA ASP A 188 -2.38 12.35 4.15
C ASP A 188 -1.49 11.38 3.36
N ALA A 189 -0.83 10.51 4.10
CA ALA A 189 0.02 9.47 3.57
C ALA A 189 -0.68 8.10 3.53
N THR A 190 -1.99 7.98 3.77
CA THR A 190 -2.63 6.65 3.73
C THR A 190 -2.80 6.14 2.29
N TYR A 191 -2.95 4.82 2.13
CA TYR A 191 -3.24 4.22 0.83
C TYR A 191 -4.66 4.51 0.34
N GLU A 192 -5.53 4.99 1.23
CA GLU A 192 -6.96 5.22 1.00
C GLU A 192 -7.34 6.69 0.82
N GLY A 193 -6.49 7.62 1.26
CA GLY A 193 -6.72 9.06 1.16
C GLY A 193 -7.88 9.51 2.05
N ASP A 194 -7.95 8.99 3.28
CA ASP A 194 -9.09 9.20 4.17
C ASP A 194 -9.14 10.63 4.73
N LEU A 195 -7.99 11.23 5.06
CA LEU A 195 -7.93 12.62 5.52
C LEU A 195 -8.22 13.59 4.36
N MET A 196 -7.69 13.30 3.17
CA MET A 196 -8.01 14.01 1.94
C MET A 196 -9.52 14.02 1.69
N ALA A 197 -10.16 12.85 1.67
CA ALA A 197 -11.58 12.74 1.45
C ALA A 197 -12.40 13.46 2.55
N ALA A 198 -12.05 13.26 3.82
CA ALA A 198 -12.72 13.91 4.95
C ALA A 198 -12.53 15.44 4.98
N SER A 199 -11.50 15.97 4.33
CA SER A 199 -11.24 17.41 4.21
C SER A 199 -12.02 18.10 3.08
N GLY A 200 -12.82 17.33 2.32
CA GLY A 200 -13.61 17.81 1.20
C GLY A 200 -12.78 18.10 -0.08
N VAL A 201 -11.58 17.53 -0.19
CA VAL A 201 -10.75 17.64 -1.40
C VAL A 201 -11.35 16.77 -2.50
N THR A 202 -11.36 17.25 -3.74
CA THR A 202 -11.91 16.49 -4.86
C THR A 202 -11.02 15.29 -5.17
N TYR A 203 -11.65 14.12 -5.37
CA TYR A 203 -10.97 12.89 -5.75
C TYR A 203 -11.79 12.09 -6.76
N PHE A 204 -11.16 11.05 -7.30
CA PHE A 204 -11.77 10.06 -8.18
C PHE A 204 -11.51 8.64 -7.64
N VAL A 205 -12.45 7.72 -7.90
CA VAL A 205 -12.33 6.28 -7.61
C VAL A 205 -12.71 5.50 -8.87
N GLY A 206 -11.93 4.47 -9.19
CA GLY A 206 -12.16 3.62 -10.36
C GLY A 206 -11.28 4.02 -11.54
N ARG A 207 -11.79 3.91 -12.77
CA ARG A 207 -11.06 4.26 -14.00
C ARG A 207 -11.73 5.42 -14.73
N GLU A 208 -10.95 6.41 -15.14
CA GLU A 208 -11.47 7.52 -15.92
C GLU A 208 -11.74 7.10 -17.37
N PRO A 209 -12.75 7.68 -18.05
CA PRO A 209 -12.92 7.45 -19.48
C PRO A 209 -11.76 8.07 -20.26
N ASN A 210 -11.36 7.40 -21.34
CA ASN A 210 -10.30 7.85 -22.25
C ASN A 210 -10.49 9.30 -22.72
N SER A 211 -11.75 9.69 -22.97
CA SER A 211 -12.13 11.03 -23.42
C SER A 211 -11.84 12.14 -22.42
N ARG A 212 -11.64 11.83 -21.12
CA ARG A 212 -11.40 12.84 -20.08
C ARG A 212 -10.01 13.45 -20.17
N TYR A 213 -8.99 12.65 -20.50
CA TYR A 213 -7.59 13.07 -20.52
C TYR A 213 -6.86 12.71 -21.82
N ASN A 214 -7.61 12.34 -22.86
CA ASN A 214 -7.07 11.90 -24.15
C ASN A 214 -6.08 10.73 -23.99
N GLU A 215 -6.50 9.72 -23.24
CA GLU A 215 -5.75 8.49 -22.97
C GLU A 215 -6.27 7.35 -23.85
N THR A 216 -5.48 6.27 -23.96
CA THR A 216 -5.83 5.08 -24.73
C THR A 216 -5.91 3.83 -23.87
N ILE A 217 -5.18 3.79 -22.76
CA ILE A 217 -5.04 2.60 -21.92
C ILE A 217 -5.82 2.66 -20.61
N ASN A 218 -6.56 3.75 -20.38
CA ASN A 218 -7.46 3.94 -19.25
C ASN A 218 -8.88 3.40 -19.56
N GLY A 219 -9.76 3.43 -18.58
CA GLY A 219 -11.14 2.95 -18.70
C GLY A 219 -11.26 1.42 -18.82
N ILE A 220 -12.48 1.00 -19.14
CA ILE A 220 -12.85 -0.39 -19.43
C ILE A 220 -12.07 -0.87 -20.65
N ARG A 221 -11.42 -2.04 -20.57
CA ARG A 221 -10.52 -2.49 -21.63
C ARG A 221 -10.27 -3.99 -21.64
N PRO A 222 -9.85 -4.56 -22.78
CA PRO A 222 -9.45 -5.96 -22.82
C PRO A 222 -8.15 -6.16 -22.07
N MET A 223 -8.09 -7.30 -21.39
CA MET A 223 -6.87 -7.82 -20.81
C MET A 223 -5.83 -8.08 -21.90
N PRO A 224 -4.63 -7.47 -21.84
CA PRO A 224 -3.56 -7.76 -22.78
C PRO A 224 -3.03 -9.18 -22.60
N LEU A 225 -2.44 -9.75 -23.65
CA LEU A 225 -1.67 -11.00 -23.52
C LEU A 225 -0.37 -10.74 -22.74
N PRO A 226 0.13 -11.70 -21.92
CA PRO A 226 -0.45 -13.02 -21.67
C PRO A 226 -1.49 -13.02 -20.54
N GLY A 227 -2.00 -11.87 -20.07
CA GLY A 227 -2.95 -11.82 -18.94
C GLY A 227 -4.37 -12.30 -19.26
N ARG A 228 -4.73 -12.47 -20.53
CA ARG A 228 -6.07 -12.91 -20.96
C ARG A 228 -6.33 -14.35 -20.55
N PHE A 229 -7.39 -14.55 -19.77
CA PHE A 229 -7.84 -15.89 -19.36
C PHE A 229 -7.95 -16.84 -20.57
N PRO A 230 -7.49 -18.09 -20.47
CA PRO A 230 -7.59 -19.05 -21.56
C PRO A 230 -9.06 -19.39 -21.87
N GLU A 231 -9.33 -19.70 -23.13
CA GLU A 231 -10.66 -20.05 -23.62
C GLU A 231 -11.12 -21.41 -23.07
N GLY A 232 -12.44 -21.65 -23.07
CA GLY A 232 -13.02 -22.96 -22.76
C GLY A 232 -13.35 -23.22 -21.28
N ILE A 233 -13.16 -22.24 -20.40
CA ILE A 233 -13.50 -22.40 -18.97
C ILE A 233 -14.97 -22.06 -18.77
N ASP A 234 -15.75 -23.04 -18.31
CA ASP A 234 -17.19 -22.89 -18.08
C ASP A 234 -17.46 -22.00 -16.85
N PRO A 235 -18.36 -21.00 -16.95
CA PRO A 235 -18.61 -20.04 -15.87
C PRO A 235 -19.72 -20.45 -14.89
N TYR A 236 -20.43 -21.57 -15.12
CA TYR A 236 -21.64 -21.94 -14.37
C TYR A 236 -21.36 -22.95 -13.26
N GLN A 237 -22.16 -22.96 -12.19
CA GLN A 237 -21.97 -23.86 -11.05
C GLN A 237 -21.99 -25.33 -11.47
N ILE A 238 -22.93 -25.69 -12.35
CA ILE A 238 -22.99 -26.97 -13.04
C ILE A 238 -22.53 -26.73 -14.48
N LYS A 239 -21.47 -27.44 -14.90
CA LYS A 239 -20.87 -27.27 -16.23
C LYS A 239 -21.93 -27.49 -17.33
N GLY A 240 -22.05 -26.52 -18.24
CA GLY A 240 -23.01 -26.49 -19.34
C GLY A 240 -24.42 -26.06 -18.97
N ASP A 241 -24.76 -25.91 -17.69
CA ASP A 241 -26.09 -25.51 -17.25
C ASP A 241 -26.15 -24.02 -16.87
N THR A 242 -26.61 -23.21 -17.83
CA THR A 242 -26.82 -21.77 -17.67
C THR A 242 -27.78 -21.39 -16.53
N LYS A 243 -28.66 -22.31 -16.08
CA LYS A 243 -29.63 -22.08 -15.01
C LYS A 243 -29.06 -22.33 -13.62
N SER A 244 -27.89 -22.97 -13.51
CA SER A 244 -27.24 -23.27 -12.23
C SER A 244 -26.64 -22.04 -11.53
N GLY A 245 -26.66 -20.88 -12.19
CA GLY A 245 -25.99 -19.67 -11.73
C GLY A 245 -24.49 -19.68 -12.03
N LEU A 246 -23.84 -18.54 -11.84
CA LEU A 246 -22.40 -18.39 -12.09
C LEU A 246 -21.58 -18.93 -10.92
N LEU A 247 -20.34 -19.34 -11.21
CA LEU A 247 -19.32 -19.54 -10.18
C LEU A 247 -19.07 -18.24 -9.41
N PRO A 248 -18.61 -18.32 -8.15
CA PRO A 248 -18.29 -17.14 -7.38
C PRO A 248 -17.37 -16.17 -8.14
N ARG A 249 -17.60 -14.86 -7.97
CA ARG A 249 -16.78 -13.75 -8.50
C ARG A 249 -16.82 -13.55 -10.02
N ILE A 250 -17.58 -14.35 -10.75
CA ILE A 250 -17.79 -14.15 -12.18
C ILE A 250 -18.95 -13.19 -12.38
N HIS A 251 -18.66 -12.10 -13.08
CA HIS A 251 -19.68 -11.14 -13.50
C HIS A 251 -20.41 -11.66 -14.76
N PRO A 252 -21.71 -11.38 -14.90
CA PRO A 252 -22.49 -11.90 -16.03
C PRO A 252 -22.09 -11.30 -17.38
N ALA A 253 -21.44 -10.13 -17.38
CA ALA A 253 -21.06 -9.44 -18.60
C ALA A 253 -19.90 -8.47 -18.37
N TRP A 254 -19.34 -8.02 -19.49
CA TRP A 254 -18.30 -7.00 -19.57
C TRP A 254 -18.71 -5.63 -19.02
N GLY A 255 -19.99 -5.22 -19.15
CA GLY A 255 -20.55 -4.07 -18.42
C GLY A 255 -20.22 -2.64 -18.93
N GLY A 256 -19.76 -2.45 -20.17
CA GLY A 256 -19.51 -1.13 -20.78
C GLY A 256 -18.82 -1.20 -22.15
N LYS A 257 -18.42 -0.07 -22.73
CA LYS A 257 -17.60 -0.03 -23.97
C LYS A 257 -16.12 0.17 -23.65
N VAL A 258 -15.25 -0.27 -24.55
CA VAL A 258 -13.81 -0.02 -24.43
C VAL A 258 -13.54 1.49 -24.34
N GLY A 259 -12.78 1.92 -23.34
CA GLY A 259 -12.43 3.31 -23.06
C GLY A 259 -13.45 4.10 -22.25
N GLU A 260 -14.61 3.53 -21.90
CA GLU A 260 -15.54 4.16 -20.93
C GLU A 260 -14.99 4.05 -19.51
N GLY A 261 -15.34 5.00 -18.65
CA GLY A 261 -14.94 4.99 -17.24
C GLY A 261 -15.87 4.11 -16.40
N ASP A 262 -15.38 3.64 -15.27
CA ASP A 262 -16.17 2.87 -14.30
C ASP A 262 -15.63 3.01 -12.87
N ARG A 263 -16.25 2.30 -11.92
CA ARG A 263 -15.84 2.27 -10.50
C ARG A 263 -14.81 1.18 -10.18
N GLY A 264 -14.45 0.35 -11.16
CA GLY A 264 -13.57 -0.79 -10.94
C GLY A 264 -12.14 -0.34 -10.63
N VAL A 265 -11.51 -0.95 -9.65
CA VAL A 265 -10.08 -0.79 -9.35
C VAL A 265 -9.37 -2.14 -9.46
N GLN A 266 -8.06 -2.09 -9.69
CA GLN A 266 -7.25 -3.31 -9.87
C GLN A 266 -7.29 -4.21 -8.63
N ALA A 267 -7.22 -5.52 -8.86
CA ALA A 267 -7.35 -6.51 -7.79
C ALA A 267 -6.30 -6.35 -6.68
N TYR A 268 -6.73 -6.60 -5.45
CA TYR A 268 -5.85 -6.63 -4.27
C TYR A 268 -5.46 -8.06 -3.91
N ASN A 269 -4.40 -8.16 -3.12
CA ASN A 269 -3.97 -9.37 -2.44
C ASN A 269 -3.14 -9.03 -1.19
N TYR A 270 -2.63 -10.03 -0.50
CA TYR A 270 -1.53 -9.95 0.45
C TYR A 270 -0.25 -10.44 -0.20
N ARG A 271 0.86 -9.73 0.03
CA ARG A 271 2.21 -10.18 -0.31
C ARG A 271 2.68 -11.12 0.82
N MET A 272 2.69 -12.43 0.56
CA MET A 272 2.84 -13.42 1.64
C MET A 272 4.31 -13.72 1.92
N CYS A 273 4.69 -13.74 3.21
CA CYS A 273 6.00 -14.18 3.64
C CYS A 273 6.03 -15.67 4.00
N LEU A 274 6.44 -16.49 3.03
CA LEU A 274 6.49 -17.95 3.18
C LEU A 274 7.93 -18.46 3.31
N THR A 275 8.11 -19.59 3.99
CA THR A 275 9.41 -20.27 4.13
C THR A 275 9.29 -21.78 3.98
N LYS A 276 10.39 -22.43 3.57
CA LYS A 276 10.55 -23.89 3.56
C LYS A 276 11.34 -24.43 4.76
N PHE A 277 12.00 -23.58 5.54
CA PHE A 277 12.87 -23.99 6.64
C PHE A 277 12.03 -24.62 7.77
N PRO A 278 12.16 -25.93 8.06
CA PRO A 278 11.29 -26.63 9.01
C PRO A 278 11.21 -25.97 10.39
N GLU A 279 12.31 -25.42 10.89
CA GLU A 279 12.43 -24.72 12.17
C GLU A 279 11.69 -23.38 12.22
N ASN A 280 11.48 -22.75 11.07
CA ASN A 280 10.78 -21.45 10.92
C ASN A 280 9.43 -21.57 10.19
N ARG A 281 8.99 -22.79 9.86
CA ARG A 281 7.79 -23.01 9.05
C ARG A 281 6.59 -23.37 9.91
N ILE A 282 5.51 -22.61 9.76
CA ILE A 282 4.17 -22.97 10.24
C ILE A 282 3.36 -23.52 9.05
N PRO A 283 2.92 -24.79 9.08
CA PRO A 283 2.07 -25.34 8.01
C PRO A 283 0.76 -24.58 7.86
N VAL A 284 0.32 -24.36 6.62
CA VAL A 284 -0.99 -23.77 6.33
C VAL A 284 -2.05 -24.84 6.55
N LYS A 285 -2.88 -24.64 7.58
CA LYS A 285 -4.01 -25.52 7.88
C LYS A 285 -5.19 -25.21 6.94
N LYS A 286 -6.08 -26.20 6.75
CA LYS A 286 -7.37 -25.96 6.08
C LYS A 286 -8.11 -24.85 6.83
N PRO A 287 -8.48 -23.73 6.18
CA PRO A 287 -9.28 -22.69 6.83
C PRO A 287 -10.60 -23.26 7.34
N ALA A 288 -11.08 -22.78 8.49
CA ALA A 288 -12.33 -23.25 9.08
C ALA A 288 -13.55 -22.93 8.20
N ASP A 289 -13.45 -21.83 7.45
CA ASP A 289 -14.41 -21.28 6.51
C ASP A 289 -14.09 -21.65 5.05
N TYR A 290 -13.25 -22.68 4.83
CA TYR A 290 -12.89 -23.12 3.48
C TYR A 290 -14.13 -23.52 2.66
N ASP A 291 -14.44 -22.72 1.63
CA ASP A 291 -15.45 -23.01 0.63
C ASP A 291 -14.80 -23.44 -0.69
N GLU A 292 -14.92 -24.73 -1.00
CA GLU A 292 -14.38 -25.31 -2.23
C GLU A 292 -14.92 -24.64 -3.51
N LYS A 293 -16.15 -24.12 -3.47
CA LYS A 293 -16.79 -23.47 -4.62
C LYS A 293 -16.04 -22.23 -5.09
N GLN A 294 -15.33 -21.54 -4.20
CA GLN A 294 -14.48 -20.39 -4.56
C GLN A 294 -13.33 -20.78 -5.49
N TYR A 295 -12.88 -22.04 -5.40
CA TYR A 295 -11.75 -22.59 -6.13
C TYR A 295 -12.17 -23.44 -7.34
N GLU A 296 -13.46 -23.57 -7.62
CA GLU A 296 -13.94 -24.32 -8.79
C GLU A 296 -13.34 -23.79 -10.11
N ILE A 297 -13.15 -22.47 -10.20
CA ILE A 297 -12.47 -21.83 -11.32
C ILE A 297 -11.01 -22.29 -11.47
N LEU A 298 -10.29 -22.52 -10.36
CA LEU A 298 -8.92 -23.05 -10.36
C LEU A 298 -8.90 -24.47 -10.93
N PHE A 299 -9.84 -25.31 -10.50
CA PHE A 299 -9.90 -26.69 -10.97
C PHE A 299 -10.22 -26.77 -12.46
N ARG A 300 -11.22 -26.01 -12.92
CA ARG A 300 -11.57 -25.95 -14.36
C ARG A 300 -10.43 -25.38 -15.20
N PHE A 301 -9.72 -24.39 -14.67
CA PHE A 301 -8.54 -23.83 -15.32
C PHE A 301 -7.43 -24.88 -15.53
N ILE A 302 -7.19 -25.73 -14.53
CA ILE A 302 -6.24 -26.85 -14.64
C ILE A 302 -6.73 -27.92 -15.62
N GLU A 303 -8.01 -28.30 -15.52
CA GLU A 303 -8.66 -29.31 -16.36
C GLU A 303 -8.71 -28.91 -17.84
N ALA A 304 -8.74 -27.60 -18.14
CA ALA A 304 -8.61 -27.06 -19.49
C ALA A 304 -7.20 -27.25 -20.10
N GLY A 305 -6.25 -27.82 -19.35
CA GLY A 305 -4.93 -28.18 -19.86
C GLY A 305 -3.96 -27.01 -20.01
N VAL A 306 -4.23 -25.89 -19.33
CA VAL A 306 -3.35 -24.71 -19.35
C VAL A 306 -2.00 -25.09 -18.74
N ALA A 307 -0.93 -24.99 -19.54
CA ALA A 307 0.40 -25.45 -19.17
C ALA A 307 1.08 -24.52 -18.15
N THR A 308 0.63 -24.56 -16.90
CA THR A 308 1.31 -23.92 -15.76
C THR A 308 1.32 -24.85 -14.54
N ASP A 309 2.43 -24.84 -13.83
CA ASP A 309 2.57 -25.41 -12.49
C ASP A 309 2.74 -24.30 -11.43
N ASN A 310 2.70 -23.03 -11.84
CA ASN A 310 3.07 -21.88 -11.02
C ASN A 310 1.90 -20.89 -10.91
N PHE A 311 1.10 -21.05 -9.85
CA PHE A 311 -0.10 -20.26 -9.54
C PHE A 311 0.20 -19.00 -8.72
N PHE A 312 1.40 -18.84 -8.19
CA PHE A 312 1.92 -17.60 -7.60
C PHE A 312 3.43 -17.70 -7.48
N LYS A 313 4.13 -16.56 -7.58
CA LYS A 313 5.60 -16.52 -7.56
C LYS A 313 6.15 -16.54 -6.13
N PHE A 314 7.40 -16.99 -6.01
CA PHE A 314 8.17 -17.03 -4.77
C PHE A 314 9.43 -16.19 -4.97
N ASP A 315 9.34 -14.87 -4.81
CA ASP A 315 10.52 -14.02 -4.92
C ASP A 315 11.33 -14.15 -3.62
N MET A 316 12.56 -14.67 -3.71
CA MET A 316 13.32 -15.02 -2.51
C MET A 316 13.80 -13.79 -1.75
N LEU A 317 13.63 -13.84 -0.43
CA LEU A 317 14.14 -12.88 0.56
C LEU A 317 15.24 -13.54 1.42
N PRO A 318 16.04 -12.75 2.16
CA PRO A 318 16.99 -13.29 3.12
C PRO A 318 16.33 -14.27 4.09
N ASN A 319 17.16 -15.17 4.63
CA ASN A 319 16.74 -16.22 5.57
C ASN A 319 15.73 -17.21 4.98
N GLY A 320 15.80 -17.46 3.67
CA GLY A 320 14.96 -18.47 3.03
C GLY A 320 13.47 -18.15 3.07
N LYS A 321 13.14 -16.87 3.13
CA LYS A 321 11.77 -16.35 3.10
C LYS A 321 11.41 -15.91 1.69
N THR A 322 10.16 -15.53 1.49
CA THR A 322 9.68 -15.08 0.19
C THR A 322 8.86 -13.83 0.30
N ASP A 323 8.83 -13.07 -0.77
CA ASP A 323 7.74 -12.20 -1.13
C ASP A 323 6.93 -12.96 -2.19
N SER A 324 5.81 -13.55 -1.76
CA SER A 324 4.94 -14.33 -2.64
C SER A 324 3.78 -13.47 -3.15
N ASN A 325 3.63 -13.40 -4.47
CA ASN A 325 2.65 -12.53 -5.14
C ASN A 325 2.02 -13.20 -6.38
N ASN A 326 1.01 -12.51 -6.92
CA ASN A 326 0.28 -12.90 -8.11
C ASN A 326 1.21 -13.30 -9.26
N ASN A 327 0.92 -14.45 -9.87
CA ASN A 327 1.59 -14.94 -11.06
C ASN A 327 0.62 -15.75 -11.93
N GLY A 328 -0.25 -15.05 -12.65
CA GLY A 328 -1.13 -15.64 -13.65
C GLY A 328 -2.61 -15.33 -13.43
N TYR A 329 -3.45 -16.23 -13.93
CA TYR A 329 -4.87 -16.01 -14.14
C TYR A 329 -5.74 -16.30 -12.91
N VAL A 330 -5.52 -17.46 -12.29
CA VAL A 330 -6.13 -17.84 -11.02
C VAL A 330 -5.02 -17.93 -10.00
N SER A 331 -4.87 -16.89 -9.20
CA SER A 331 -3.69 -16.65 -8.37
C SER A 331 -4.07 -15.89 -7.10
N THR A 332 -3.12 -15.24 -6.44
CA THR A 332 -3.34 -14.60 -5.12
C THR A 332 -4.28 -13.40 -5.19
N ASP A 333 -4.44 -12.76 -6.35
CA ASP A 333 -5.40 -11.68 -6.54
C ASP A 333 -6.83 -12.15 -6.33
N PHE A 334 -7.57 -11.43 -5.47
CA PHE A 334 -8.99 -11.67 -5.25
C PHE A 334 -9.83 -10.80 -6.19
N VAL A 335 -9.72 -11.13 -7.48
CA VAL A 335 -10.22 -10.31 -8.60
C VAL A 335 -11.70 -9.94 -8.43
N GLY A 336 -12.00 -8.64 -8.54
CA GLY A 336 -13.35 -8.07 -8.47
C GLY A 336 -13.90 -7.83 -7.06
N MET A 337 -13.16 -8.22 -6.02
CA MET A 337 -13.69 -8.26 -4.64
C MET A 337 -13.31 -7.06 -3.78
N ASN A 338 -12.77 -6.00 -4.38
CA ASN A 338 -12.23 -4.83 -3.67
C ASN A 338 -12.79 -3.47 -4.13
N TRP A 339 -13.80 -3.43 -5.01
CA TRP A 339 -14.29 -2.16 -5.58
C TRP A 339 -14.94 -1.22 -4.56
N ASP A 340 -15.54 -1.76 -3.49
CA ASP A 340 -16.13 -0.95 -2.42
C ASP A 340 -15.09 -0.47 -1.40
N TYR A 341 -13.90 -1.10 -1.37
CA TYR A 341 -12.86 -0.81 -0.37
C TYR A 341 -12.44 0.67 -0.30
N PRO A 342 -12.24 1.39 -1.43
CA PRO A 342 -11.79 2.78 -1.39
C PRO A 342 -12.71 3.66 -0.55
N GLU A 343 -14.03 3.48 -0.65
CA GLU A 343 -15.02 4.34 0.01
C GLU A 343 -15.59 3.77 1.31
N ALA A 344 -15.49 2.45 1.51
CA ALA A 344 -15.96 1.72 2.67
C ALA A 344 -15.52 2.33 4.02
N ASP A 345 -16.34 2.13 5.05
CA ASP A 345 -15.98 2.40 6.45
C ASP A 345 -14.95 1.38 6.98
N TYR A 346 -14.43 1.60 8.19
CA TYR A 346 -13.37 0.74 8.74
C TYR A 346 -13.82 -0.71 8.94
N ALA A 347 -15.03 -0.95 9.43
CA ALA A 347 -15.56 -2.29 9.63
C ALA A 347 -15.72 -3.05 8.30
N THR A 348 -16.19 -2.36 7.27
CA THR A 348 -16.34 -2.94 5.93
C THR A 348 -14.98 -3.21 5.29
N ARG A 349 -13.99 -2.31 5.45
CA ARG A 349 -12.62 -2.56 4.97
C ARG A 349 -11.96 -3.75 5.67
N GLU A 350 -12.17 -3.90 6.98
CA GLU A 350 -11.69 -5.05 7.74
C GLU A 350 -12.31 -6.36 7.23
N ARG A 351 -13.63 -6.38 6.98
CA ARG A 351 -14.30 -7.52 6.37
C ARG A 351 -13.72 -7.85 4.98
N ILE A 352 -13.57 -6.84 4.11
CA ILE A 352 -12.99 -7.05 2.77
C ILE A 352 -11.56 -7.61 2.89
N ALA A 353 -10.73 -7.04 3.75
CA ALA A 353 -9.37 -7.53 3.99
C ALA A 353 -9.36 -8.99 4.48
N LYS A 354 -10.30 -9.34 5.38
CA LYS A 354 -10.46 -10.70 5.87
C LYS A 354 -10.90 -11.67 4.77
N ASP A 355 -11.79 -11.27 3.89
CA ASP A 355 -12.20 -12.05 2.72
C ASP A 355 -11.01 -12.34 1.78
N HIS A 356 -10.09 -11.38 1.61
CA HIS A 356 -8.85 -11.57 0.84
C HIS A 356 -7.87 -12.53 1.53
N GLU A 357 -7.75 -12.45 2.86
CA GLU A 357 -6.96 -13.41 3.64
C GLU A 357 -7.52 -14.84 3.49
N HIS A 358 -8.84 -15.00 3.60
CA HIS A 358 -9.51 -16.29 3.46
C HIS A 358 -9.31 -16.90 2.07
N TRP A 359 -9.44 -16.09 1.01
CA TRP A 359 -9.12 -16.49 -0.36
C TRP A 359 -7.70 -17.03 -0.49
N GLN A 360 -6.69 -16.32 -0.01
CA GLN A 360 -5.31 -16.71 -0.21
C GLN A 360 -4.88 -17.89 0.68
N ARG A 361 -5.35 -17.95 1.93
CA ARG A 361 -5.10 -19.11 2.80
C ARG A 361 -5.72 -20.37 2.23
N GLY A 362 -6.97 -20.28 1.76
CA GLY A 362 -7.61 -21.42 1.12
C GLY A 362 -6.94 -21.78 -0.20
N LEU A 363 -6.49 -20.81 -1.01
CA LEU A 363 -5.71 -21.07 -2.23
C LEU A 363 -4.43 -21.88 -1.93
N ILE A 364 -3.64 -21.47 -0.93
CA ILE A 364 -2.44 -22.22 -0.53
C ILE A 364 -2.83 -23.64 -0.13
N TRP A 365 -3.85 -23.79 0.74
CA TRP A 365 -4.28 -25.11 1.17
C TRP A 365 -4.75 -25.99 0.01
N THR A 366 -5.55 -25.44 -0.91
CA THR A 366 -6.04 -26.14 -2.11
C THR A 366 -4.88 -26.63 -2.95
N LEU A 367 -3.94 -25.75 -3.27
CA LEU A 367 -2.76 -26.07 -4.08
C LEU A 367 -1.87 -27.13 -3.44
N GLN A 368 -1.84 -27.22 -2.11
CA GLN A 368 -1.04 -28.20 -1.37
C GLN A 368 -1.73 -29.57 -1.21
N ASN A 369 -3.07 -29.60 -1.09
CA ASN A 369 -3.77 -30.77 -0.56
C ASN A 369 -4.85 -31.33 -1.49
N HIS A 370 -5.52 -30.50 -2.28
CA HIS A 370 -6.77 -30.90 -2.92
C HIS A 370 -6.54 -31.95 -4.04
N PRO A 371 -7.33 -33.02 -4.13
CA PRO A 371 -7.10 -34.12 -5.08
C PRO A 371 -7.26 -33.75 -6.56
N ARG A 372 -8.05 -32.70 -6.87
CA ARG A 372 -8.15 -32.15 -8.24
C ARG A 372 -6.90 -31.33 -8.64
N ILE A 373 -5.98 -31.07 -7.72
CA ILE A 373 -4.70 -30.42 -8.04
C ILE A 373 -3.68 -31.50 -8.44
N PRO A 374 -3.05 -31.38 -9.62
CA PRO A 374 -2.04 -32.34 -10.09
C PRO A 374 -0.92 -32.53 -9.06
N GLU A 375 -0.43 -33.74 -8.92
CA GLU A 375 0.62 -34.08 -7.95
C GLU A 375 1.86 -33.18 -8.08
N LYS A 376 2.31 -32.91 -9.32
CA LYS A 376 3.44 -32.00 -9.57
C LYS A 376 3.24 -30.60 -8.96
N VAL A 377 2.00 -30.10 -8.97
CA VAL A 377 1.65 -28.80 -8.38
C VAL A 377 1.65 -28.92 -6.87
N ARG A 378 1.01 -29.95 -6.31
CA ARG A 378 1.02 -30.21 -4.86
C ARG A 378 2.44 -30.29 -4.29
N LEU A 379 3.33 -31.03 -4.96
CA LEU A 379 4.74 -31.16 -4.56
C LEU A 379 5.52 -29.84 -4.62
N ARG A 380 5.17 -28.93 -5.54
CA ARG A 380 5.77 -27.58 -5.62
C ARG A 380 5.41 -26.73 -4.41
N TYR A 381 4.14 -26.78 -3.99
CA TYR A 381 3.59 -25.94 -2.94
C TYR A 381 3.72 -26.53 -1.52
N ALA A 382 3.72 -27.86 -1.37
CA ALA A 382 3.75 -28.56 -0.08
C ALA A 382 4.89 -28.16 0.87
N PRO A 383 6.11 -27.83 0.39
CA PRO A 383 7.20 -27.44 1.30
C PRO A 383 6.99 -26.08 1.96
N TRP A 384 6.12 -25.22 1.44
CA TRP A 384 5.97 -23.84 1.89
C TRP A 384 4.95 -23.71 3.02
N GLY A 385 5.28 -22.90 4.02
CA GLY A 385 4.36 -22.48 5.08
C GLY A 385 4.64 -21.04 5.51
N LEU A 386 3.86 -20.53 6.47
CA LEU A 386 4.05 -19.19 7.01
C LEU A 386 5.37 -19.12 7.79
N ALA A 387 6.08 -18.00 7.70
CA ALA A 387 7.29 -17.77 8.49
C ALA A 387 6.93 -17.49 9.96
N LYS A 388 7.46 -18.31 10.88
CA LYS A 388 7.15 -18.27 12.32
C LYS A 388 7.64 -16.98 12.99
N ASP A 389 8.69 -16.38 12.46
CA ASP A 389 9.31 -15.15 12.98
C ASP A 389 8.81 -13.86 12.32
N GLU A 390 7.89 -13.96 11.35
CA GLU A 390 7.25 -12.80 10.71
C GLU A 390 5.78 -12.69 11.14
N PHE A 391 5.29 -11.46 11.29
CA PHE A 391 3.89 -11.15 11.58
C PHE A 391 3.32 -11.90 12.81
N THR A 392 4.11 -11.96 13.89
CA THR A 392 3.84 -12.83 15.05
C THR A 392 2.58 -12.49 15.83
N ASP A 393 2.05 -11.29 15.67
CA ASP A 393 0.84 -10.79 16.33
C ASP A 393 -0.43 -10.86 15.46
N THR A 394 -0.30 -11.33 14.22
CA THR A 394 -1.39 -11.48 13.24
C THR A 394 -1.53 -12.92 12.75
N GLY A 395 -1.06 -13.87 13.57
CA GLY A 395 -1.08 -15.31 13.23
C GLY A 395 -0.17 -15.64 12.04
N ASN A 396 0.98 -14.94 11.97
CA ASN A 396 2.00 -15.09 10.93
C ASN A 396 1.51 -14.75 9.52
N TRP A 397 0.50 -13.88 9.42
CA TRP A 397 -0.05 -13.39 8.15
C TRP A 397 0.24 -11.91 7.98
N PRO A 398 0.57 -11.43 6.77
CA PRO A 398 0.86 -10.02 6.59
C PRO A 398 -0.30 -9.13 7.05
N PHE A 399 0.00 -8.09 7.84
CA PHE A 399 -1.02 -7.21 8.42
C PHE A 399 -1.59 -6.21 7.39
N GLN A 400 -0.89 -5.98 6.28
CA GLN A 400 -1.25 -4.96 5.29
C GLN A 400 -1.84 -5.61 4.03
N LEU A 401 -3.11 -5.32 3.75
CA LEU A 401 -3.69 -5.61 2.43
C LEU A 401 -2.97 -4.76 1.38
N TYR A 402 -2.62 -5.36 0.24
CA TYR A 402 -2.00 -4.65 -0.87
C TYR A 402 -3.03 -3.83 -1.64
N VAL A 403 -3.38 -2.69 -1.05
CA VAL A 403 -4.19 -1.65 -1.68
C VAL A 403 -3.36 -1.02 -2.78
N ARG A 404 -3.53 -1.51 -4.00
CA ARG A 404 -2.78 -1.01 -5.18
C ARG A 404 -3.24 0.38 -5.60
N GLU A 405 -4.51 0.69 -5.37
CA GLU A 405 -5.16 1.89 -5.86
C GLU A 405 -6.50 2.09 -5.17
N ALA A 406 -6.69 3.22 -4.49
CA ALA A 406 -7.97 3.58 -3.90
C ALA A 406 -8.45 4.92 -4.48
N ARG A 407 -8.66 5.93 -3.62
CA ARG A 407 -8.93 7.30 -4.08
C ARG A 407 -7.68 7.88 -4.72
N ARG A 408 -7.88 8.70 -5.75
CA ARG A 408 -6.83 9.56 -6.31
C ARG A 408 -7.31 10.99 -6.29
N MET A 409 -6.52 11.87 -5.72
CA MET A 409 -6.80 13.29 -5.69
C MET A 409 -7.01 13.83 -7.11
N VAL A 410 -7.83 14.85 -7.28
CA VAL A 410 -7.94 15.58 -8.54
C VAL A 410 -7.36 16.98 -8.31
N GLY A 411 -6.04 17.12 -8.54
CA GLY A 411 -5.26 18.35 -8.36
C GLY A 411 -5.31 19.29 -9.55
N ASP A 412 -4.51 20.37 -9.48
CA ASP A 412 -4.33 21.32 -10.60
C ASP A 412 -3.47 20.71 -11.72
N TYR A 413 -2.72 19.64 -11.41
CA TYR A 413 -2.05 18.79 -12.38
C TYR A 413 -2.43 17.33 -12.10
N VAL A 414 -2.93 16.63 -13.12
CA VAL A 414 -3.20 15.19 -13.07
C VAL A 414 -2.12 14.49 -13.88
N VAL A 415 -1.37 13.58 -13.27
CA VAL A 415 -0.40 12.75 -14.01
C VAL A 415 -1.17 11.75 -14.86
N THR A 416 -0.95 11.75 -16.17
CA THR A 416 -1.68 10.93 -17.16
C THR A 416 -0.76 9.93 -17.87
N GLU A 417 -1.35 9.01 -18.62
CA GLU A 417 -0.65 8.17 -19.60
C GLU A 417 0.26 9.02 -20.50
N ASN A 418 -0.21 10.18 -20.93
CA ASN A 418 0.56 11.09 -21.78
C ASN A 418 1.77 11.67 -21.04
N THR A 419 1.68 11.93 -19.74
CA THR A 419 2.84 12.29 -18.91
C THR A 419 3.83 11.12 -18.82
N ALA A 420 3.32 9.91 -18.52
CA ALA A 420 4.15 8.72 -18.38
C ALA A 420 4.84 8.30 -19.69
N LEU A 421 4.23 8.60 -20.84
CA LEU A 421 4.82 8.37 -22.17
C LEU A 421 5.72 9.52 -22.64
N GLY A 422 5.89 10.58 -21.84
CA GLY A 422 6.73 11.73 -22.16
C GLY A 422 6.16 12.66 -23.24
N LYS A 423 4.84 12.58 -23.51
CA LYS A 423 4.14 13.51 -24.42
C LYS A 423 3.84 14.84 -23.71
N ASP A 424 3.52 14.77 -22.42
CA ASP A 424 3.36 15.90 -21.53
C ASP A 424 4.49 15.89 -20.50
N VAL A 425 5.08 17.05 -20.20
CA VAL A 425 6.22 17.16 -19.28
C VAL A 425 5.83 18.03 -18.10
N ALA A 426 5.92 17.46 -16.89
CA ALA A 426 5.78 18.23 -15.66
C ALA A 426 6.91 19.25 -15.55
N THR A 427 6.57 20.52 -15.37
CA THR A 427 7.52 21.63 -15.25
C THR A 427 8.02 21.86 -13.83
N ASP A 428 7.35 21.25 -12.86
CA ASP A 428 7.57 21.40 -11.42
C ASP A 428 7.73 20.03 -10.72
N PRO A 429 8.63 19.14 -11.19
CA PRO A 429 8.76 17.80 -10.65
C PRO A 429 9.26 17.79 -9.20
N VAL A 430 8.63 16.97 -8.36
CA VAL A 430 9.06 16.70 -6.98
C VAL A 430 9.49 15.26 -6.76
N GLY A 431 9.30 14.41 -7.77
CA GLY A 431 9.77 13.04 -7.84
C GLY A 431 9.67 12.53 -9.28
N LEU A 432 10.16 11.32 -9.51
CA LEU A 432 10.13 10.70 -10.83
C LEU A 432 9.44 9.34 -10.77
N GLY A 433 8.51 9.10 -11.70
CA GLY A 433 8.00 7.76 -12.00
C GLY A 433 8.89 7.09 -13.04
N SER A 434 9.15 5.78 -12.89
CA SER A 434 9.97 5.02 -13.84
C SER A 434 9.57 3.55 -14.01
N TYR A 435 8.63 3.07 -13.19
CA TYR A 435 8.06 1.73 -13.37
C TYR A 435 7.14 1.70 -14.59
N HIS A 436 6.85 0.51 -15.09
CA HIS A 436 5.86 0.37 -16.16
C HIS A 436 4.47 0.78 -15.67
N MET A 437 3.61 1.28 -16.56
CA MET A 437 2.20 1.44 -16.21
C MET A 437 1.61 0.04 -16.08
N ASP A 438 1.39 -0.37 -14.84
CA ASP A 438 1.00 -1.73 -14.47
C ASP A 438 -0.31 -1.73 -13.67
N SER A 439 -1.26 -2.55 -14.15
CA SER A 439 -2.56 -2.77 -13.53
C SER A 439 -2.94 -4.25 -13.66
N HIS A 440 -3.57 -4.78 -12.62
CA HIS A 440 -4.06 -6.14 -12.55
C HIS A 440 -5.50 -6.25 -13.09
N ALA A 441 -6.02 -7.48 -13.16
CA ALA A 441 -7.40 -7.72 -13.56
C ALA A 441 -8.38 -6.93 -12.68
N ILE A 442 -9.39 -6.35 -13.32
CA ILE A 442 -10.44 -5.56 -12.66
C ILE A 442 -11.59 -6.49 -12.27
N LYS A 443 -11.94 -7.43 -13.16
CA LYS A 443 -12.95 -8.47 -12.92
C LYS A 443 -12.75 -9.70 -13.79
N LEU A 444 -13.44 -10.78 -13.40
CA LEU A 444 -13.73 -11.94 -14.23
C LEU A 444 -15.16 -11.85 -14.73
N PHE A 445 -15.43 -12.24 -15.97
CA PHE A 445 -16.78 -12.18 -16.55
C PHE A 445 -17.03 -13.27 -17.59
N VAL A 446 -18.30 -13.44 -17.98
CA VAL A 446 -18.69 -14.34 -19.08
C VAL A 446 -18.48 -13.65 -20.43
N SER A 447 -17.60 -14.19 -21.27
CA SER A 447 -17.32 -13.71 -22.62
C SER A 447 -18.54 -13.88 -23.54
N PRO A 448 -18.62 -13.17 -24.68
CA PRO A 448 -19.67 -13.38 -25.68
C PRO A 448 -19.78 -14.84 -26.16
N GLU A 449 -18.67 -15.59 -26.11
CA GLU A 449 -18.57 -17.00 -26.47
C GLU A 449 -19.03 -17.95 -25.34
N GLY A 450 -19.41 -17.41 -24.18
CA GLY A 450 -19.96 -18.18 -23.05
C GLY A 450 -18.92 -18.75 -22.08
N PHE A 451 -17.67 -18.28 -22.13
CA PHE A 451 -16.58 -18.77 -21.27
C PHE A 451 -16.11 -17.71 -20.27
N VAL A 452 -15.43 -18.13 -19.21
CA VAL A 452 -14.77 -17.20 -18.30
C VAL A 452 -13.65 -16.46 -19.03
N THR A 453 -13.63 -15.13 -18.89
CA THR A 453 -12.47 -14.33 -19.26
C THR A 453 -12.25 -13.15 -18.33
N SER A 454 -11.14 -12.43 -18.53
CA SER A 454 -10.69 -11.32 -17.67
C SER A 454 -10.80 -9.97 -18.38
N GLU A 455 -11.18 -8.95 -17.62
CA GLU A 455 -11.26 -7.55 -18.06
C GLU A 455 -10.31 -6.67 -17.27
N GLY A 456 -9.83 -5.61 -17.91
CA GLY A 456 -8.92 -4.63 -17.33
C GLY A 456 -7.47 -5.04 -17.51
N GLY A 457 -6.62 -4.64 -16.56
CA GLY A 457 -5.19 -4.92 -16.58
C GLY A 457 -4.41 -4.18 -17.67
N MET A 458 -3.14 -3.88 -17.39
CA MET A 458 -2.24 -3.27 -18.34
C MET A 458 -0.79 -3.52 -17.92
N PHE A 459 0.11 -3.61 -18.91
CA PHE A 459 1.55 -3.58 -18.66
C PHE A 459 2.21 -2.83 -19.82
N VAL A 460 2.35 -1.51 -19.67
CA VAL A 460 2.84 -0.62 -20.73
C VAL A 460 4.17 -0.03 -20.32
N LYS A 461 5.19 -0.29 -21.15
CA LYS A 461 6.54 0.20 -20.92
C LYS A 461 6.59 1.73 -21.03
N VAL A 462 7.06 2.36 -19.97
CA VAL A 462 7.44 3.77 -19.93
C VAL A 462 8.78 3.96 -20.66
N PRO A 463 8.91 4.91 -21.61
CA PRO A 463 10.11 5.07 -22.43
C PRO A 463 11.31 5.64 -21.65
N ALA A 464 11.06 6.50 -20.68
CA ALA A 464 12.04 7.10 -19.80
C ALA A 464 11.37 7.56 -18.50
N PRO A 465 12.11 7.73 -17.39
CA PRO A 465 11.57 8.36 -16.19
C PRO A 465 10.87 9.69 -16.48
N PHE A 466 9.72 9.91 -15.86
CA PHE A 466 8.89 11.11 -16.06
C PHE A 466 8.66 11.85 -14.74
N GLY A 467 8.45 13.16 -14.82
CA GLY A 467 8.23 14.02 -13.67
C GLY A 467 6.85 13.85 -13.05
N ILE A 468 6.81 13.76 -11.72
CA ILE A 468 5.59 13.87 -10.91
C ILE A 468 5.54 15.31 -10.39
N SER A 469 4.58 16.09 -10.89
CA SER A 469 4.41 17.51 -10.57
C SER A 469 4.13 17.75 -9.08
N TYR A 470 4.64 18.85 -8.51
CA TYR A 470 4.26 19.34 -7.18
C TYR A 470 2.75 19.52 -7.05
N ARG A 471 2.09 20.06 -8.10
CA ARG A 471 0.64 20.24 -8.18
C ARG A 471 -0.16 18.93 -8.17
N ALA A 472 0.51 17.78 -8.37
CA ALA A 472 -0.13 16.47 -8.26
C ALA A 472 -0.18 15.96 -6.80
N ILE A 473 0.60 16.53 -5.87
CA ILE A 473 0.61 16.11 -4.46
C ILE A 473 -0.03 17.14 -3.52
N ILE A 474 -0.65 18.19 -4.06
CA ILE A 474 -1.46 19.16 -3.30
C ILE A 474 -2.87 19.32 -3.89
N PRO A 475 -3.88 19.63 -3.06
CA PRO A 475 -5.22 19.96 -3.53
C PRO A 475 -5.24 21.17 -4.46
N ARG A 476 -6.26 21.24 -5.31
CA ARG A 476 -6.49 22.40 -6.17
C ARG A 476 -6.59 23.68 -5.35
N ARG A 477 -6.17 24.78 -5.95
CA ARG A 477 -6.39 26.11 -5.36
C ARG A 477 -7.88 26.29 -5.04
N GLY A 478 -8.17 26.59 -3.77
CA GLY A 478 -9.53 26.81 -3.29
C GLY A 478 -10.15 25.65 -2.51
N GLU A 479 -9.56 24.45 -2.51
CA GLU A 479 -10.12 23.30 -1.78
C GLU A 479 -9.56 23.16 -0.36
N CYS A 480 -8.23 23.06 -0.26
CA CYS A 480 -7.53 22.95 1.02
C CYS A 480 -6.10 23.51 0.91
N GLU A 481 -5.77 24.47 1.76
CA GLU A 481 -4.54 25.29 1.63
C GLU A 481 -3.33 24.71 2.36
N ASN A 482 -3.54 23.74 3.26
CA ASN A 482 -2.52 23.19 4.15
C ASN A 482 -2.52 21.65 4.26
N LEU A 483 -2.96 20.96 3.19
CA LEU A 483 -2.94 19.51 3.09
C LEU A 483 -2.05 19.05 1.93
N LEU A 484 -1.23 18.04 2.14
CA LEU A 484 -0.49 17.33 1.09
C LEU A 484 -0.90 15.86 1.02
N VAL A 485 -0.86 15.28 -0.18
CA VAL A 485 -1.34 13.92 -0.47
C VAL A 485 -0.31 13.18 -1.33
N PRO A 486 0.81 12.70 -0.76
CA PRO A 486 1.88 12.04 -1.51
C PRO A 486 1.52 10.65 -2.04
N VAL A 487 0.60 9.93 -1.41
CA VAL A 487 0.24 8.55 -1.77
C VAL A 487 -0.93 8.54 -2.75
N CYS A 488 -2.12 8.96 -2.30
CA CYS A 488 -3.33 9.13 -3.12
C CYS A 488 -3.26 10.38 -4.03
N SER A 489 -2.06 10.65 -4.56
CA SER A 489 -1.72 11.79 -5.41
C SER A 489 -2.52 11.80 -6.72
N SER A 490 -2.49 12.94 -7.39
CA SER A 490 -3.31 13.19 -8.56
C SER A 490 -2.78 12.53 -9.81
N ALA A 491 -3.46 11.46 -10.21
CA ALA A 491 -3.15 10.73 -11.43
C ALA A 491 -4.37 9.97 -11.97
N THR A 492 -4.30 9.61 -13.24
CA THR A 492 -5.24 8.68 -13.87
C THR A 492 -4.94 7.25 -13.44
N HIS A 493 -5.91 6.33 -13.53
CA HIS A 493 -5.68 4.91 -13.24
C HIS A 493 -4.44 4.35 -13.97
N ALA A 494 -4.29 4.72 -15.24
CA ALA A 494 -3.16 4.29 -16.07
C ALA A 494 -1.80 4.75 -15.52
N ALA A 495 -1.64 6.06 -15.26
CA ALA A 495 -0.40 6.60 -14.75
C ALA A 495 -0.13 6.19 -13.30
N TYR A 496 -1.17 6.04 -12.48
CA TYR A 496 -1.05 5.65 -11.08
C TYR A 496 -0.35 4.29 -10.95
N GLY A 497 -0.61 3.36 -11.88
CA GLY A 497 0.08 2.08 -11.99
C GLY A 497 1.61 2.17 -12.05
N SER A 498 2.17 3.27 -12.56
CA SER A 498 3.62 3.51 -12.62
C SER A 498 4.17 4.23 -11.39
N MET A 499 3.38 5.10 -10.75
CA MET A 499 3.85 5.92 -9.63
C MET A 499 3.59 5.31 -8.24
N ARG A 500 2.79 4.24 -8.14
CA ARG A 500 2.37 3.62 -6.87
C ARG A 500 3.44 2.76 -6.16
N MET A 501 4.70 2.87 -6.55
CA MET A 501 5.77 2.06 -5.97
C MET A 501 6.24 2.65 -4.64
N GLU A 502 6.49 1.81 -3.63
CA GLU A 502 6.89 2.26 -2.29
C GLU A 502 8.09 3.24 -2.31
N PRO A 503 9.17 3.03 -3.09
CA PRO A 503 10.26 4.01 -3.19
C PRO A 503 9.81 5.37 -3.75
N VAL A 504 8.85 5.38 -4.69
CA VAL A 504 8.30 6.62 -5.24
C VAL A 504 7.44 7.33 -4.18
N PHE A 505 6.64 6.59 -3.42
CA PHE A 505 5.89 7.16 -2.30
C PHE A 505 6.79 7.72 -1.20
N MET A 506 7.92 7.08 -0.88
CA MET A 506 8.93 7.64 0.02
C MET A 506 9.47 8.99 -0.50
N VAL A 507 9.82 9.06 -1.79
CA VAL A 507 10.30 10.28 -2.45
C VAL A 507 9.23 11.38 -2.36
N LEU A 508 7.97 11.08 -2.69
CA LEU A 508 6.87 12.05 -2.61
C LEU A 508 6.57 12.46 -1.16
N GLY A 509 6.71 11.55 -0.19
CA GLY A 509 6.60 11.84 1.25
C GLY A 509 7.65 12.84 1.72
N GLN A 510 8.92 12.66 1.32
CA GLN A 510 9.98 13.63 1.58
C GLN A 510 9.65 14.99 0.94
N SER A 511 9.20 15.01 -0.32
CA SER A 511 8.78 16.24 -1.00
C SER A 511 7.67 16.97 -0.26
N ALA A 512 6.68 16.22 0.20
CA ALA A 512 5.53 16.77 0.89
C ALA A 512 5.94 17.44 2.20
N ALA A 513 6.79 16.78 2.99
CA ALA A 513 7.30 17.34 4.25
C ALA A 513 8.19 18.58 4.04
N THR A 514 9.01 18.59 2.98
CA THR A 514 9.80 19.76 2.61
C THR A 514 8.92 20.94 2.22
N ALA A 515 7.91 20.71 1.38
CA ALA A 515 6.96 21.74 0.97
C ALA A 515 6.16 22.29 2.16
N ALA A 516 5.66 21.41 3.04
CA ALA A 516 4.98 21.81 4.28
C ALA A 516 5.87 22.69 5.16
N SER A 517 7.14 22.29 5.33
CA SER A 517 8.10 23.03 6.17
C SER A 517 8.39 24.42 5.62
N LEU A 518 8.64 24.53 4.30
CA LEU A 518 8.89 25.82 3.64
C LEU A 518 7.64 26.71 3.66
N ALA A 519 6.45 26.15 3.47
CA ALA A 519 5.20 26.91 3.53
C ALA A 519 4.92 27.44 4.96
N ILE A 520 5.25 26.67 6.01
CA ILE A 520 5.20 27.14 7.40
C ILE A 520 6.15 28.32 7.61
N ASP A 521 7.39 28.23 7.13
CA ASP A 521 8.40 29.26 7.33
C ASP A 521 8.07 30.54 6.55
N GLY A 522 7.58 30.39 5.32
CA GLY A 522 7.10 31.49 4.49
C GLY A 522 5.75 32.07 4.93
N LYS A 523 5.02 31.39 5.83
CA LYS A 523 3.62 31.72 6.22
C LYS A 523 2.68 31.84 5.01
N ILE A 524 2.85 30.94 4.04
CA ILE A 524 2.11 30.92 2.78
C ILE A 524 1.27 29.65 2.66
N SER A 525 0.29 29.65 1.74
CA SER A 525 -0.40 28.43 1.36
C SER A 525 0.52 27.52 0.54
N LEU A 526 0.19 26.24 0.47
CA LEU A 526 0.91 25.29 -0.38
C LEU A 526 0.86 25.70 -1.86
N GLN A 527 -0.27 26.23 -2.30
CA GLN A 527 -0.46 26.66 -3.69
C GLN A 527 0.35 27.92 -4.05
N ASP A 528 0.81 28.68 -3.05
CA ASP A 528 1.64 29.89 -3.24
C ASP A 528 3.13 29.63 -3.01
N LEU A 529 3.53 28.39 -2.68
CA LEU A 529 4.94 28.03 -2.47
C LEU A 529 5.73 28.21 -3.78
N PRO A 530 6.79 29.06 -3.79
CA PRO A 530 7.65 29.19 -4.97
C PRO A 530 8.37 27.88 -5.26
N TYR A 531 8.13 27.31 -6.45
CA TYR A 531 8.69 26.01 -6.82
C TYR A 531 10.22 26.01 -6.80
N ASP A 532 10.88 27.10 -7.19
CA ASP A 532 12.35 27.16 -7.18
C ASP A 532 12.96 26.95 -5.80
N ALA A 533 12.33 27.50 -4.75
CA ALA A 533 12.76 27.29 -3.37
C ALA A 533 12.59 25.83 -2.92
N LEU A 534 11.49 25.20 -3.34
CA LEU A 534 11.27 23.76 -3.12
C LEU A 534 12.32 22.93 -3.86
N ARG A 535 12.53 23.20 -5.14
CA ARG A 535 13.48 22.50 -6.02
C ARG A 535 14.91 22.57 -5.46
N GLU A 536 15.33 23.77 -5.03
CA GLU A 536 16.64 23.98 -4.42
C GLU A 536 16.81 23.11 -3.18
N ARG A 537 15.82 23.13 -2.28
CA ARG A 537 15.87 22.34 -1.06
C ARG A 537 15.86 20.82 -1.31
N LEU A 538 15.01 20.33 -2.21
CA LEU A 538 14.97 18.91 -2.58
C LEU A 538 16.30 18.45 -3.19
N SER A 539 16.91 19.28 -4.04
CA SER A 539 18.22 19.00 -4.64
C SER A 539 19.31 18.95 -3.58
N ALA A 540 19.29 19.87 -2.61
CA ALA A 540 20.22 19.89 -1.48
C ALA A 540 20.10 18.64 -0.59
N ASP A 541 18.89 18.10 -0.43
CA ASP A 541 18.63 16.84 0.28
C ASP A 541 18.92 15.59 -0.57
N GLY A 542 19.53 15.75 -1.75
CA GLY A 542 19.95 14.63 -2.61
C GLY A 542 18.80 13.93 -3.35
N GLN A 543 17.64 14.56 -3.44
CA GLN A 543 16.49 14.02 -4.17
C GLN A 543 16.71 14.11 -5.69
N ILE A 544 16.13 13.16 -6.43
CA ILE A 544 16.23 13.11 -7.89
C ILE A 544 14.89 13.58 -8.46
N ILE A 545 14.86 14.81 -8.96
CA ILE A 545 13.65 15.46 -9.50
C ILE A 545 13.76 15.79 -11.00
N ASP A 546 14.98 15.78 -11.53
CA ASP A 546 15.23 15.95 -12.97
C ASP A 546 15.83 14.66 -13.55
N TRP A 547 15.29 14.19 -14.67
CA TRP A 547 15.89 13.08 -15.41
C TRP A 547 16.94 13.60 -16.40
N GLN A 548 18.21 13.28 -16.14
CA GLN A 548 19.30 13.50 -17.07
C GLN A 548 19.86 12.15 -17.52
N THR A 549 19.82 11.88 -18.82
CA THR A 549 20.23 10.60 -19.43
C THR A 549 21.68 10.20 -19.13
N ASN A 550 22.54 11.15 -18.73
CA ASN A 550 23.98 10.96 -18.49
C ASN A 550 24.43 11.16 -17.02
N ARG A 551 23.52 11.09 -16.03
CA ARG A 551 23.92 11.33 -14.63
C ARG A 551 24.93 10.27 -14.15
N LYS A 552 26.19 10.67 -13.94
CA LYS A 552 27.20 9.87 -13.25
C LYS A 552 26.77 9.66 -11.80
N LEU A 553 26.94 8.44 -11.29
CA LEU A 553 26.61 8.11 -9.91
C LEU A 553 27.51 8.92 -8.95
N PRO A 554 26.99 9.37 -7.79
CA PRO A 554 27.84 9.92 -6.74
C PRO A 554 28.93 8.90 -6.39
N GLY A 555 30.21 9.26 -6.55
CA GLY A 555 31.35 8.41 -6.23
C GLY A 555 32.10 7.77 -7.39
N SER A 556 31.69 7.91 -8.65
CA SER A 556 32.48 7.39 -9.78
C SER A 556 33.75 8.22 -9.97
N LYS A 557 34.92 7.68 -9.59
CA LYS A 557 36.22 8.30 -9.89
C LYS A 557 36.37 8.44 -11.42
N SER A 558 36.80 9.62 -11.86
CA SER A 558 37.11 9.87 -13.27
C SER A 558 38.28 8.98 -13.69
N GLY A 559 38.00 7.95 -14.48
CA GLY A 559 39.02 7.36 -15.34
C GLY A 559 39.55 8.45 -16.26
N VAL A 560 40.84 8.76 -16.11
CA VAL A 560 41.59 9.62 -17.03
C VAL A 560 41.56 8.95 -18.41
N LYS A 561 41.46 9.81 -19.43
CA LYS A 561 41.32 9.51 -20.87
C LYS A 561 42.14 8.33 -21.37
#